data_AF-A0A7J6VIK6-F1
#
_entry.id   AF-A0A7J6VIK6-F1
#
_cell.length_a   1.000
_cell.length_b   1.000
_cell.length_c   1.000
_cell.angle_alpha   90.00
_cell.angle_beta   90.00
_cell.angle_gamma   90.00
#
_symmetry.space_group_name_H-M   'P 1'
#
loop_
_entity.id
_entity.type
_entity.pdbx_description
1 polymer ?
#
loop_
_entity_poly.entity_id
_entity_poly.type
_entity_poly.pdbx_seq_one_letter_code
_entity_poly.pdbx_strand_id
1 'polypeptide(L)'
;MSSLRFQRDKPWMTQLASVACLSVAAKVEETQVPLLLDLQVEETKYVFEAKTIPRMELLVLSTLHWKMNPVTPLLFLDHIIRRLGLNINLHWEFMKRCERLLLSVIAGKN
;
A
#
# COMPACT_ATOMS: atom_id res chain seq x y z
N MET A 1 -9.93 -14.26 -14.43
CA MET A 1 -9.25 -13.51 -13.35
C MET A 1 -8.61 -14.54 -12.43
N SER A 2 -7.31 -14.77 -12.56
CA SER A 2 -6.57 -15.74 -11.75
C SER A 2 -6.61 -15.29 -10.30
N SER A 3 -7.29 -16.05 -9.43
CA SER A 3 -7.21 -15.85 -7.99
C SER A 3 -5.74 -15.87 -7.59
N LEU A 4 -5.23 -14.78 -7.00
CA LEU A 4 -3.98 -14.75 -6.24
C LEU A 4 -4.14 -15.70 -5.06
N ARG A 5 -4.06 -17.01 -5.30
CA ARG A 5 -3.89 -17.99 -4.24
C ARG A 5 -2.48 -17.77 -3.73
N PHE A 6 -2.38 -16.89 -2.74
CA PHE A 6 -1.18 -16.74 -1.92
C PHE A 6 -0.72 -18.13 -1.54
N GLN A 7 0.40 -18.55 -2.13
CA GLN A 7 1.02 -19.83 -1.85
C GLN A 7 1.41 -19.79 -0.37
N ARG A 8 0.59 -20.39 0.50
CA ARG A 8 0.85 -20.53 1.94
C ARG A 8 2.20 -21.20 2.20
N ASP A 9 2.71 -21.89 1.19
CA ASP A 9 3.98 -22.61 1.21
C ASP A 9 5.22 -21.69 1.19
N LYS A 10 5.06 -20.39 0.85
CA LYS A 10 6.19 -19.45 0.72
C LYS A 10 5.82 -18.04 1.22
N PRO A 11 5.68 -17.84 2.54
CA PRO A 11 5.27 -16.56 3.14
C PRO A 11 6.25 -15.41 2.86
N TRP A 12 7.53 -15.70 2.62
CA TRP A 12 8.53 -14.69 2.25
C TRP A 12 8.20 -14.01 0.91
N MET A 13 7.53 -14.68 -0.03
CA MET A 13 7.17 -14.09 -1.32
C MET A 13 6.11 -13.01 -1.15
N THR A 14 5.14 -13.25 -0.26
CA THR A 14 4.13 -12.26 0.11
C THR A 14 4.76 -11.02 0.70
N GLN A 15 5.72 -11.22 1.62
CA GLN A 15 6.42 -10.11 2.25
C GLN A 15 7.32 -9.34 1.26
N LEU A 16 8.01 -10.05 0.37
CA LEU A 16 8.81 -9.41 -0.68
C LEU A 16 7.92 -8.59 -1.63
N ALA A 17 6.77 -9.14 -2.01
CA ALA A 17 5.80 -8.43 -2.84
C ALA A 17 5.24 -7.19 -2.12
N SER A 18 4.89 -7.30 -0.83
CA SER A 18 4.37 -6.15 -0.07
C SER A 18 5.41 -5.04 0.07
N VAL A 19 6.66 -5.38 0.42
CA VAL A 19 7.76 -4.41 0.53
C VAL A 19 8.03 -3.74 -0.82
N ALA A 20 8.04 -4.50 -1.91
CA ALA A 20 8.21 -3.95 -3.25
C ALA A 20 7.05 -3.02 -3.64
N CYS A 21 5.79 -3.42 -3.40
CA CYS A 21 4.63 -2.57 -3.65
C CYS A 21 4.67 -1.26 -2.85
N LEU A 22 5.05 -1.31 -1.57
CA LEU A 22 5.21 -0.12 -0.73
C LEU A 22 6.35 0.77 -1.25
N SER A 23 7.48 0.20 -1.67
CA SER A 23 8.57 0.98 -2.25
C SER A 23 8.16 1.68 -3.55
N VAL A 24 7.47 0.98 -4.44
CA VAL A 24 6.96 1.60 -5.69
C VAL A 24 5.94 2.69 -5.37
N ALA A 25 4.99 2.46 -4.46
CA ALA A 25 4.00 3.46 -4.05
C ALA A 25 4.68 4.72 -3.48
N ALA A 26 5.62 4.55 -2.56
CA ALA A 26 6.37 5.66 -1.98
C ALA A 26 7.16 6.45 -3.04
N LYS A 27 7.78 5.77 -4.02
CA LYS A 27 8.48 6.44 -5.15
C LYS A 27 7.54 7.23 -6.06
N VAL A 28 6.26 6.86 -6.13
CA VAL A 28 5.27 7.49 -7.01
C VAL A 28 4.54 8.64 -6.31
N GLU A 29 4.24 8.49 -5.03
CA GLU A 29 3.34 9.40 -4.30
C GLU A 29 4.08 10.33 -3.31
N GLU A 30 5.26 9.96 -2.82
CA GLU A 30 5.97 10.74 -1.78
C GLU A 30 7.02 11.68 -2.36
N THR A 31 7.12 12.86 -1.75
CA THR A 31 8.17 13.84 -2.09
C THR A 31 9.54 13.47 -1.54
N GLN A 32 9.57 12.67 -0.47
CA GLN A 32 10.79 12.14 0.16
C GLN A 32 10.61 10.64 0.31
N VAL A 33 11.35 9.88 -0.49
CA VAL A 33 11.23 8.41 -0.49
C VAL A 33 11.94 7.83 0.74
N PRO A 34 11.26 7.04 1.59
CA PRO A 34 11.88 6.37 2.73
C PRO A 34 12.94 5.36 2.27
N LEU A 35 13.90 5.04 3.16
CA LEU A 35 14.94 4.07 2.81
C LEU A 35 14.33 2.67 2.66
N LEU A 36 14.91 1.85 1.78
CA LEU A 36 14.48 0.45 1.61
C LEU A 36 14.60 -0.38 2.89
N LEU A 37 15.47 0.03 3.81
CA LEU A 37 15.58 -0.60 5.13
C LEU A 37 14.36 -0.28 5.99
N ASP A 38 13.91 0.97 5.98
CA ASP A 38 12.75 1.44 6.77
C ASP A 38 11.45 0.78 6.29
N LEU A 39 11.38 0.43 5.01
CA LEU A 39 10.26 -0.30 4.42
C LEU A 39 10.25 -1.80 4.80
N GLN A 40 11.38 -2.34 5.29
CA GLN A 40 11.49 -3.67 5.85
C GLN A 40 11.28 -3.58 7.38
N VAL A 41 10.04 -3.41 7.81
CA VAL A 41 9.63 -3.20 9.22
C VAL A 41 10.33 -4.16 10.19
N GLU A 42 10.69 -3.66 11.39
CA GLU A 42 11.49 -4.35 12.43
C GLU A 42 10.99 -5.75 12.86
N GLU A 43 9.72 -6.11 12.62
CA GLU A 43 9.16 -7.42 12.94
C GLU A 43 9.10 -8.40 11.75
N THR A 44 9.76 -8.07 10.65
CA THR A 44 9.74 -8.92 9.48
C THR A 44 10.56 -10.20 9.67
N LYS A 45 9.91 -11.36 9.49
CA LYS A 45 10.56 -12.69 9.54
C LYS A 45 11.66 -12.87 8.48
N TYR A 46 11.67 -12.04 7.44
CA TYR A 46 12.58 -12.13 6.31
C TYR A 46 13.18 -10.76 5.98
N VAL A 47 14.50 -10.69 5.89
CA VAL A 47 15.24 -9.50 5.43
C VAL A 47 15.76 -9.78 4.02
N PHE A 48 15.59 -8.82 3.12
CA PHE A 48 15.94 -8.96 1.71
C PHE A 48 17.14 -8.09 1.35
N GLU A 49 18.03 -8.67 0.55
CA GLU A 49 19.17 -7.95 -0.02
C GLU A 49 18.72 -6.78 -0.90
N ALA A 50 19.51 -5.70 -0.94
CA ALA A 50 19.20 -4.48 -1.67
C ALA A 50 18.94 -4.69 -3.18
N LYS A 51 19.47 -5.76 -3.79
CA LYS A 51 19.22 -6.10 -5.20
C LYS A 51 17.91 -6.87 -5.43
N THR A 52 17.36 -7.49 -4.40
CA THR A 52 16.18 -8.37 -4.51
C THR A 52 14.90 -7.55 -4.60
N ILE A 53 14.81 -6.45 -3.84
CA ILE A 53 13.63 -5.58 -3.86
C ILE A 53 13.45 -4.90 -5.23
N PRO A 54 14.46 -4.22 -5.83
CA PRO A 54 14.30 -3.62 -7.16
C PRO A 54 13.92 -4.60 -8.27
N ARG A 55 14.38 -5.85 -8.19
CA ARG A 55 13.94 -6.91 -9.11
C ARG A 55 12.46 -7.22 -8.97
N MET A 56 11.97 -7.27 -7.73
CA MET A 56 10.55 -7.45 -7.47
C MET A 56 9.74 -6.20 -7.87
N GLU A 57 10.25 -5.00 -7.67
CA GLU A 57 9.62 -3.76 -8.14
C GLU A 57 9.41 -3.79 -9.65
N LEU A 58 10.43 -4.17 -10.42
CA LEU A 58 10.33 -4.34 -11.88
C LEU A 58 9.28 -5.37 -12.26
N LEU A 59 9.18 -6.48 -11.53
CA LEU A 59 8.16 -7.49 -11.76
C LEU A 59 6.75 -6.94 -11.48
N VAL A 60 6.57 -6.20 -10.38
CA VAL A 60 5.30 -5.55 -10.03
C VAL A 60 4.91 -4.54 -11.11
N LEU A 61 5.81 -3.64 -11.49
CA LEU A 61 5.60 -2.65 -12.54
C LEU A 61 5.22 -3.30 -13.87
N SER A 62 5.94 -4.34 -14.28
CA SER A 62 5.67 -5.07 -15.52
C SER A 62 4.30 -5.76 -15.47
N THR A 63 3.94 -6.36 -14.32
CA THR A 63 2.64 -7.01 -14.11
C THR A 63 1.49 -6.02 -14.13
N LEU A 64 1.70 -4.81 -13.60
CA LEU A 64 0.74 -3.71 -13.63
C LEU A 64 0.74 -2.95 -14.97
N HIS A 65 1.55 -3.36 -15.94
CA HIS A 65 1.78 -2.63 -17.20
C HIS A 65 2.11 -1.15 -16.96
N TRP A 66 2.89 -0.87 -15.91
CA TRP A 66 3.32 0.47 -15.49
C TRP A 66 2.16 1.43 -15.13
N LYS A 67 0.96 0.90 -14.91
CA LYS A 67 -0.21 1.69 -14.49
C LYS A 67 -0.19 1.97 -12.99
N MET A 68 0.70 2.87 -12.58
CA MET A 68 0.95 3.20 -11.17
C MET A 68 0.12 4.35 -10.60
N ASN A 69 -0.67 5.02 -11.43
CA ASN A 69 -1.60 6.06 -11.01
C ASN A 69 -3.04 5.62 -11.29
N PRO A 70 -3.55 4.56 -10.61
CA PRO A 70 -4.96 4.24 -10.70
C PRO A 70 -5.76 5.37 -10.06
N VAL A 71 -6.86 5.76 -10.69
CA VAL A 71 -7.80 6.66 -10.06
C VAL A 71 -8.41 5.94 -8.85
N THR A 72 -7.92 6.24 -7.64
CA THR A 72 -8.46 5.66 -6.42
C THR A 72 -9.70 6.45 -5.99
N PRO A 73 -10.72 5.79 -5.38
CA PRO A 73 -11.87 6.50 -4.80
C PRO A 73 -11.47 7.59 -3.80
N LEU A 74 -10.28 7.44 -3.19
CA LEU A 74 -9.68 8.41 -2.28
C LEU A 74 -9.50 9.80 -2.92
N LEU A 75 -9.15 9.86 -4.21
CA LEU A 75 -8.96 11.12 -4.94
C LEU A 75 -10.26 11.94 -5.05
N PHE A 76 -11.41 11.27 -5.02
CA PHE A 76 -12.72 11.93 -5.07
C PHE A 76 -13.25 12.32 -3.70
N LEU A 77 -12.60 11.89 -2.61
CA LEU A 77 -13.11 12.16 -1.27
C LEU A 77 -13.25 13.66 -1.01
N ASP A 78 -12.22 14.46 -1.27
CA ASP A 78 -12.31 15.92 -1.08
C ASP A 78 -13.50 16.53 -1.87
N HIS A 79 -13.71 16.08 -3.10
CA HIS A 79 -14.86 16.51 -3.91
C HIS A 79 -16.21 16.08 -3.29
N ILE A 80 -16.32 14.82 -2.85
CA ILE A 80 -17.53 14.28 -2.22
C ILE A 80 -17.83 15.01 -0.91
N ILE A 81 -16.82 15.26 -0.09
CA ILE A 81 -16.93 15.94 1.21
C ILE A 81 -17.40 17.38 1.03
N ARG A 82 -16.81 18.13 0.09
CA ARG A 82 -17.26 19.48 -0.26
C ARG A 82 -18.69 19.50 -0.79
N ARG A 83 -19.03 18.54 -1.67
CA ARG A 83 -20.36 18.47 -2.31
C ARG A 83 -21.48 18.07 -1.34
N LEU A 84 -21.18 17.21 -0.37
CA LEU A 84 -22.15 16.79 0.65
C LEU A 84 -22.29 17.79 1.81
N GLY A 85 -21.53 18.89 1.81
CA GLY A 85 -21.58 19.90 2.87
C GLY A 85 -21.17 19.36 4.23
N LEU A 86 -20.37 18.29 4.25
CA LEU A 86 -19.87 17.70 5.49
C LEU A 86 -18.93 18.71 6.14
N ASN A 87 -19.40 19.35 7.21
CA ASN A 87 -18.62 20.28 8.02
C ASN A 87 -17.26 19.66 8.39
N ILE A 88 -16.23 20.50 8.59
CA ILE A 88 -14.82 20.12 8.79
C ILE A 88 -14.66 19.00 9.85
N ASN A 89 -15.53 19.00 10.88
CA ASN A 89 -15.57 17.96 11.92
C ASN A 89 -15.99 16.57 11.42
N LEU A 90 -16.98 16.48 10.52
CA LEU A 90 -17.44 15.21 9.93
C LEU A 90 -16.42 14.64 8.95
N HIS A 91 -15.69 15.51 8.23
CA HIS A 91 -14.57 15.09 7.39
C HIS A 91 -13.48 14.37 8.19
N TRP A 92 -13.08 14.97 9.31
CA TRP A 92 -12.09 14.39 10.21
C TRP A 92 -12.59 13.07 10.83
N GLU A 93 -13.86 13.01 11.24
CA GLU A 93 -14.50 11.79 11.77
C GLU A 93 -14.51 10.65 10.73
N PHE A 94 -14.82 10.99 9.47
CA PHE A 94 -14.83 10.06 8.35
C PHE A 94 -13.42 9.58 8.01
N MET A 95 -12.43 10.48 7.93
CA MET A 95 -11.03 10.12 7.71
C MET A 95 -10.51 9.23 8.84
N LYS A 96 -10.78 9.57 10.11
CA LYS A 96 -10.46 8.71 11.26
C LYS A 96 -11.13 7.34 11.21
N ARG A 97 -12.34 7.24 10.65
CA ARG A 97 -12.99 5.94 10.45
C ARG A 97 -12.30 5.15 9.35
N CYS A 98 -11.94 5.78 8.23
CA CYS A 98 -11.21 5.12 7.15
C CYS A 98 -9.84 4.64 7.62
N GLU A 99 -9.10 5.48 8.34
CA GLU A 99 -7.82 5.13 8.96
C GLU A 99 -7.98 3.94 9.91
N ARG A 100 -8.95 3.98 10.83
CA ARG A 100 -9.23 2.86 11.74
C ARG A 100 -9.62 1.58 11.03
N LEU A 101 -10.44 1.67 9.97
CA LEU A 101 -10.85 0.51 9.18
C LEU A 101 -9.66 -0.10 8.44
N LEU A 102 -8.85 0.73 7.78
CA LEU A 102 -7.62 0.29 7.12
C LEU A 102 -6.66 -0.37 8.11
N LEU A 103 -6.43 0.26 9.26
CA LEU A 103 -5.61 -0.30 10.33
C LEU A 103 -6.18 -1.62 10.86
N SER A 104 -7.51 -1.75 11.00
CA SER A 104 -8.14 -3.00 11.44
C SER A 104 -7.99 -4.14 10.44
N VAL A 105 -8.09 -3.84 9.15
CA VAL A 105 -7.90 -4.80 8.05
C VAL A 105 -6.44 -5.22 7.97
N ILE A 106 -5.51 -4.28 8.11
CA ILE A 106 -4.06 -4.53 8.10
C ILE A 106 -3.63 -5.34 9.34
N ALA A 107 -4.16 -5.01 10.52
CA ALA A 107 -3.85 -5.69 11.77
C ALA A 107 -4.49 -7.08 11.90
N GLY A 108 -5.31 -7.51 10.92
CA GLY A 108 -5.93 -8.85 10.90
C GLY A 108 -6.85 -9.12 12.10
N LYS A 109 -7.38 -8.08 12.74
CA LYS A 109 -8.37 -8.22 13.82
C LYS A 109 -9.77 -8.22 13.19
N ASN A 110 -10.26 -9.41 12.89
CA ASN A 110 -11.68 -9.67 12.67
C ASN A 110 -12.33 -10.01 14.01
#